data_AF-Q7P176-F1
#
_entry.id   AF-Q7P176-F1
#
_cell.length_a   1.000
_cell.length_b   1.000
_cell.length_c   1.000
_cell.angle_alpha   90.00
_cell.angle_beta   90.00
_cell.angle_gamma   90.00
#
_symmetry.space_group_name_H-M   'P 1'
#
loop_
_entity.id
_entity.type
_entity.pdbx_description
1 polymer ?
#
loop_
_entity_poly.entity_id
_entity_poly.type
_entity_poly.pdbx_seq_one_letter_code
_entity_poly.pdbx_strand_id
1 'polypeptide(L)'
;MQDLKPINSPDSLFHDGNPATGELGTIVSADWLNGVQSAAQELLIVIKNSGQTPDSTRQDQLLQAVRNIAWGGNSKPTTLAGYGIAIASQAEAEAGTDNVKAMTPLRVEQALNAAGLSGYAKNIASGSLQTVRPNGLYHVDSSLVSGTPDKSNGMLLANFLNDKWGSQVYWMWGGATYEQRLQDGNWQPWVKLLKTGQQSTLADYGITDGASKTDLQKAINDLVAGAPGALNTLQELAAALGNDANYAASITKQLSNKADKATTLAGYGIADGATVTQVNAAAPAGMVAYFAMKDAPAGWLIADGRTVARKDYPALFAAIGGLYGNGDGSTTFGLPNLCGEFIRGWDNGRGVDTGRAIGSSQISTQLLVDNDGLQTVGAIDWSSNNLSALGYEPAQANAANLHFINSTTISNPADSSFIRSIRPRNIALLACIKY
;
A
#
# COMPACT_ATOMS: atom_id res chain seq x y z
N MET A 1 -0.62 8.72 -104.63
CA MET A 1 -0.83 9.86 -105.55
C MET A 1 0.41 10.71 -105.71
N GLN A 2 1.01 10.63 -106.90
CA GLN A 2 1.94 11.66 -107.39
C GLN A 2 1.15 12.96 -107.52
N ASP A 3 1.64 14.07 -106.97
CA ASP A 3 0.95 15.35 -107.11
C ASP A 3 0.80 15.67 -108.61
N LEU A 4 -0.43 15.92 -109.05
CA LEU A 4 -0.67 16.41 -110.40
C LEU A 4 0.07 17.74 -110.53
N LYS A 5 1.06 17.78 -111.43
CA LYS A 5 1.79 19.03 -111.68
C LYS A 5 0.81 20.11 -112.15
N PRO A 6 1.00 21.38 -111.75
CA PRO A 6 0.17 22.48 -112.22
C PRO A 6 0.15 22.54 -113.74
N ILE A 7 -1.01 22.87 -114.31
CA ILE A 7 -1.13 23.11 -115.74
C ILE A 7 -0.31 24.37 -116.09
N ASN A 8 0.42 24.33 -117.19
CA ASN A 8 1.30 25.43 -117.59
C ASN A 8 0.50 26.58 -118.23
N SER A 9 -0.27 27.27 -117.41
CA SER A 9 -1.06 28.46 -117.73
C SER A 9 -1.07 29.43 -116.54
N PRO A 10 -1.36 30.73 -116.74
CA PRO A 10 -1.29 31.74 -115.67
C PRO A 10 -2.19 31.44 -114.46
N ASP A 11 -3.30 30.74 -114.66
CA ASP A 11 -4.28 30.36 -113.64
C ASP A 11 -4.27 28.85 -113.31
N SER A 12 -3.36 28.09 -113.89
CA SER A 12 -3.27 26.63 -113.74
C SER A 12 -4.52 25.86 -114.20
N LEU A 13 -5.30 26.42 -115.14
CA LEU A 13 -6.44 25.75 -115.80
C LEU A 13 -6.17 25.53 -117.29
N PHE A 14 -6.90 24.60 -117.91
CA PHE A 14 -6.88 24.40 -119.36
C PHE A 14 -7.75 25.44 -120.05
N HIS A 15 -7.19 26.12 -121.05
CA HIS A 15 -7.91 27.04 -121.94
C HIS A 15 -7.94 26.51 -123.37
N ASP A 16 -9.07 26.69 -124.04
CA ASP A 16 -9.17 26.49 -125.49
C ASP A 16 -8.37 27.58 -126.23
N GLY A 17 -7.81 27.23 -127.39
CA GLY A 17 -7.19 28.23 -128.25
C GLY A 17 -8.25 29.12 -128.91
N ASN A 18 -7.89 30.36 -129.22
CA ASN A 18 -8.76 31.28 -129.95
C ASN A 18 -8.18 31.57 -131.35
N PRO A 19 -8.75 30.97 -132.41
CA PRO A 19 -8.25 31.14 -133.78
C PRO A 19 -8.35 32.59 -134.29
N ALA A 20 -9.25 33.39 -133.72
CA ALA A 20 -9.45 34.78 -134.14
C ALA A 20 -8.38 35.73 -133.58
N THR A 21 -7.80 35.41 -132.42
CA THR A 21 -6.73 36.20 -131.79
C THR A 21 -5.35 35.58 -131.96
N GLY A 22 -5.26 34.36 -132.48
CA GLY A 22 -4.02 33.60 -132.61
C GLY A 22 -3.53 33.01 -131.28
N GLU A 23 -4.35 33.03 -130.23
CA GLU A 23 -4.01 32.47 -128.92
C GLU A 23 -4.05 30.94 -128.99
N LEU A 24 -2.93 30.30 -128.65
CA LEU A 24 -2.81 28.84 -128.66
C LEU A 24 -3.49 28.25 -127.42
N GLY A 25 -4.20 27.14 -127.61
CA GLY A 25 -4.80 26.40 -126.51
C GLY A 25 -3.74 25.82 -125.58
N THR A 26 -4.13 25.57 -124.33
CA THR A 26 -3.24 25.00 -123.33
C THR A 26 -2.94 23.53 -123.69
N ILE A 27 -1.66 23.20 -123.87
CA ILE A 27 -1.24 21.85 -124.22
C ILE A 27 -1.39 20.93 -123.01
N VAL A 28 -2.10 19.82 -123.21
CA VAL A 28 -2.14 18.74 -122.21
C VAL A 28 -0.83 17.96 -122.26
N SER A 29 0.01 18.12 -121.24
CA SER A 29 1.32 17.47 -121.20
C SER A 29 1.23 15.97 -120.89
N ALA A 30 2.21 15.19 -121.36
CA ALA A 30 2.33 13.78 -121.01
C ALA A 30 2.46 13.58 -119.50
N ASP A 31 3.17 14.45 -118.79
CA ASP A 31 3.28 14.43 -117.32
C ASP A 31 1.90 14.53 -116.64
N TRP A 32 1.03 15.42 -117.13
CA TRP A 32 -0.32 15.58 -116.57
C TRP A 32 -1.21 14.38 -116.89
N LEU A 33 -1.25 13.91 -118.14
CA LEU A 33 -2.04 12.73 -118.54
C LEU A 33 -1.56 11.44 -117.86
N ASN A 34 -0.25 11.25 -117.72
CA ASN A 34 0.33 10.12 -116.99
C ASN A 34 0.00 10.18 -115.50
N GLY A 35 -0.04 11.39 -114.91
CA GLY A 35 -0.49 11.61 -113.53
C GLY A 35 -1.96 11.21 -113.34
N VAL A 36 -2.84 11.63 -114.25
CA VAL A 36 -4.27 11.24 -114.23
C VAL A 36 -4.44 9.73 -114.44
N GLN A 37 -3.70 9.14 -115.38
CA GLN A 37 -3.74 7.69 -115.62
C GLN A 37 -3.26 6.90 -114.39
N SER A 38 -2.22 7.36 -113.71
CA SER A 38 -1.71 6.73 -112.49
C SER A 38 -2.73 6.80 -111.35
N ALA A 39 -3.38 7.96 -111.15
CA ALA A 39 -4.46 8.10 -110.18
C ALA A 39 -5.66 7.20 -110.50
N ALA A 40 -6.04 7.10 -111.78
CA ALA A 40 -7.09 6.19 -112.22
C ALA A 40 -6.72 4.70 -111.99
N GLN A 41 -5.45 4.32 -112.18
CA GLN A 41 -4.97 2.98 -111.87
C GLN A 41 -5.01 2.67 -110.37
N GLU A 42 -4.67 3.62 -109.49
CA GLU A 42 -4.81 3.44 -108.03
C GLU A 42 -6.27 3.15 -107.64
N LEU A 43 -7.23 3.91 -108.18
CA LEU A 43 -8.66 3.66 -107.95
C LEU A 43 -9.12 2.31 -108.53
N LEU A 44 -8.59 1.91 -109.68
CA LEU A 44 -8.89 0.62 -110.31
C LEU A 44 -8.38 -0.56 -109.48
N ILE A 45 -7.23 -0.42 -108.81
CA ILE A 45 -6.70 -1.42 -107.88
C ILE A 45 -7.66 -1.61 -106.70
N VAL A 46 -8.19 -0.53 -106.14
CA VAL A 46 -9.19 -0.61 -105.05
C VAL A 46 -10.45 -1.36 -105.51
N ILE A 47 -10.96 -1.06 -106.72
CA ILE A 47 -12.12 -1.77 -107.28
C ILE A 47 -11.83 -3.27 -107.44
N LYS A 48 -10.67 -3.63 -108.02
CA LYS A 48 -10.29 -5.04 -108.21
C LYS A 48 -10.07 -5.80 -106.90
N ASN A 49 -9.40 -5.19 -105.94
CA ASN A 49 -9.16 -5.79 -104.62
C ASN A 49 -10.46 -6.00 -103.83
N SER A 50 -11.52 -5.24 -104.13
CA SER A 50 -12.86 -5.50 -103.57
C SER A 50 -13.61 -6.69 -104.21
N GLY A 51 -12.99 -7.37 -105.18
CA GLY A 51 -13.57 -8.49 -105.93
C GLY A 51 -14.48 -8.08 -107.10
N GLN A 52 -14.55 -6.79 -107.43
CA GLN A 52 -15.37 -6.28 -108.53
C GLN A 52 -14.61 -6.28 -109.86
N THR A 53 -15.34 -6.55 -110.95
CA THR A 53 -14.86 -6.33 -112.32
C THR A 53 -15.14 -4.87 -112.72
N PRO A 54 -14.13 -4.08 -113.13
CA PRO A 54 -14.34 -2.71 -113.55
C PRO A 54 -15.28 -2.58 -114.76
N ASP A 55 -16.25 -1.67 -114.67
CA ASP A 55 -17.27 -1.40 -115.68
C ASP A 55 -17.39 0.11 -115.95
N SER A 56 -17.11 0.56 -117.17
CA SER A 56 -17.15 1.98 -117.52
C SER A 56 -18.54 2.62 -117.43
N THR A 57 -19.62 1.83 -117.32
CA THR A 57 -21.00 2.33 -117.24
C THR A 57 -21.46 2.62 -115.81
N ARG A 58 -20.73 2.15 -114.79
CA ARG A 58 -21.13 2.27 -113.37
C ARG A 58 -20.35 3.36 -112.64
N GLN A 59 -21.07 4.29 -112.01
CA GLN A 59 -20.49 5.41 -111.26
C GLN A 59 -20.33 5.16 -109.75
N ASP A 60 -20.76 3.99 -109.25
CA ASP A 60 -20.77 3.66 -107.81
C ASP A 60 -19.74 2.61 -107.38
N GLN A 61 -18.92 2.11 -108.32
CA GLN A 61 -18.00 0.99 -108.08
C GLN A 61 -16.96 1.29 -107.01
N LEU A 62 -16.41 2.51 -107.00
CA LEU A 62 -15.44 2.92 -105.98
C LEU A 62 -16.08 2.93 -104.59
N LEU A 63 -17.32 3.43 -104.50
CA LEU A 63 -18.07 3.44 -103.24
C LEU A 63 -18.38 2.02 -102.77
N GLN A 64 -18.82 1.14 -103.67
CA GLN A 64 -19.04 -0.28 -103.35
C GLN A 64 -17.72 -0.97 -102.97
N ALA A 65 -16.61 -0.62 -103.61
CA ALA A 65 -15.31 -1.21 -103.34
C ALA A 65 -14.83 -0.86 -101.92
N VAL A 66 -14.93 0.41 -101.55
CA VAL A 66 -14.60 0.86 -100.19
C VAL A 66 -15.49 0.19 -99.15
N ARG A 67 -16.80 0.05 -99.42
CA ARG A 67 -17.74 -0.63 -98.50
C ARG A 67 -17.43 -2.13 -98.35
N ASN A 68 -17.16 -2.84 -99.44
CA ASN A 68 -16.78 -4.24 -99.39
C ASN A 68 -15.44 -4.45 -98.67
N ILE A 69 -14.44 -3.60 -98.90
CA ILE A 69 -13.15 -3.70 -98.21
C ILE A 69 -13.30 -3.38 -96.72
N ALA A 70 -14.07 -2.36 -96.36
CA ALA A 70 -14.21 -1.91 -94.98
C ALA A 70 -15.09 -2.83 -94.11
N TRP A 71 -16.13 -3.46 -94.67
CA TRP A 71 -17.08 -4.26 -93.89
C TRP A 71 -17.65 -5.49 -94.60
N GLY A 72 -17.15 -5.86 -95.79
CA GLY A 72 -17.56 -7.08 -96.50
C GLY A 72 -18.92 -7.03 -97.20
N GLY A 73 -19.54 -5.85 -97.33
CA GLY A 73 -20.85 -5.72 -98.00
C GLY A 73 -21.34 -4.28 -98.20
N ASN A 74 -22.55 -4.15 -98.76
CA ASN A 74 -23.13 -2.86 -99.17
C ASN A 74 -23.57 -1.93 -98.03
N SER A 75 -23.77 -2.47 -96.83
CA SER A 75 -24.25 -1.75 -95.65
C SER A 75 -23.31 -1.98 -94.48
N LYS A 76 -23.09 -0.94 -93.66
CA LYS A 76 -22.29 -1.05 -92.44
C LYS A 76 -22.96 -2.05 -91.47
N PRO A 77 -22.27 -3.10 -91.02
CA PRO A 77 -22.83 -4.05 -90.09
C PRO A 77 -23.20 -3.41 -88.74
N THR A 78 -24.29 -3.87 -88.15
CA THR A 78 -24.78 -3.44 -86.83
C THR A 78 -24.45 -4.44 -85.71
N THR A 79 -23.86 -5.58 -86.05
CA THR A 79 -23.48 -6.64 -85.11
C THR A 79 -22.01 -7.03 -85.29
N LEU A 80 -21.37 -7.50 -84.22
CA LEU A 80 -19.99 -8.01 -84.23
C LEU A 80 -19.80 -9.16 -85.23
N ALA A 81 -20.77 -10.07 -85.31
CA ALA A 81 -20.76 -11.17 -86.28
C ALA A 81 -20.73 -10.66 -87.73
N GLY A 82 -21.41 -9.54 -88.01
CA GLY A 82 -21.37 -8.91 -89.34
C GLY A 82 -20.02 -8.28 -89.70
N TYR A 83 -19.15 -7.99 -88.71
CA TYR A 83 -17.74 -7.62 -88.93
C TYR A 83 -16.81 -8.85 -88.97
N GLY A 84 -17.34 -10.07 -88.95
CA GLY A 84 -16.55 -11.31 -88.88
C GLY A 84 -15.95 -11.61 -87.51
N ILE A 85 -16.36 -10.91 -86.45
CA ILE A 85 -15.89 -11.16 -85.08
C ILE A 85 -16.76 -12.27 -84.47
N ALA A 86 -16.13 -13.43 -84.24
CA ALA A 86 -16.80 -14.56 -83.62
C ALA A 86 -17.13 -14.28 -82.14
N ILE A 87 -18.34 -14.64 -81.74
CA ILE A 87 -18.83 -14.52 -80.35
C ILE A 87 -18.79 -15.89 -79.69
N ALA A 88 -18.33 -15.94 -78.44
CA ALA A 88 -18.31 -17.18 -77.66
C ALA A 88 -19.73 -17.74 -77.45
N SER A 89 -19.87 -19.07 -77.57
CA SER A 89 -21.06 -19.77 -77.08
C SER A 89 -21.12 -19.76 -75.55
N GLN A 90 -22.24 -20.18 -74.97
CA GLN A 90 -22.38 -20.24 -73.51
C GLN A 90 -21.34 -21.17 -72.88
N ALA A 91 -21.20 -22.38 -73.44
CA ALA A 91 -20.28 -23.38 -72.91
C ALA A 91 -18.83 -22.92 -72.97
N GLU A 92 -18.44 -22.23 -74.05
CA GLU A 92 -17.09 -21.65 -74.19
C GLU A 92 -16.85 -20.53 -73.17
N ALA A 93 -17.85 -19.65 -72.99
CA ALA A 93 -17.83 -18.58 -72.01
C ALA A 93 -17.69 -19.10 -70.57
N GLU A 94 -18.46 -20.11 -70.20
CA GLU A 94 -18.44 -20.72 -68.86
C GLU A 94 -17.17 -21.54 -68.61
N ALA A 95 -16.60 -22.17 -69.64
CA ALA A 95 -15.35 -22.92 -69.54
C ALA A 95 -14.11 -22.02 -69.50
N GLY A 96 -14.16 -20.82 -70.09
CA GLY A 96 -13.05 -19.86 -70.09
C GLY A 96 -11.79 -20.33 -70.84
N THR A 97 -11.95 -21.15 -71.89
CA THR A 97 -10.83 -21.81 -72.59
C THR A 97 -10.41 -21.14 -73.91
N ASP A 98 -11.18 -20.16 -74.40
CA ASP A 98 -10.95 -19.49 -75.69
C ASP A 98 -10.64 -18.00 -75.48
N ASN A 99 -9.43 -17.57 -75.86
CA ASN A 99 -8.98 -16.17 -75.76
C ASN A 99 -9.12 -15.38 -77.08
N VAL A 100 -9.70 -15.98 -78.11
CA VAL A 100 -9.83 -15.39 -79.46
C VAL A 100 -11.24 -14.85 -79.69
N LYS A 101 -12.27 -15.54 -79.18
CA LYS A 101 -13.67 -15.13 -79.35
C LYS A 101 -14.06 -13.98 -78.41
N ALA A 102 -14.87 -13.05 -78.92
CA ALA A 102 -15.39 -11.95 -78.11
C ALA A 102 -16.56 -12.40 -77.22
N MET A 103 -16.66 -11.76 -76.05
CA MET A 103 -17.73 -12.00 -75.07
C MET A 103 -18.77 -10.88 -75.14
N THR A 104 -20.05 -11.23 -75.23
CA THR A 104 -21.14 -10.26 -75.03
C THR A 104 -21.35 -10.03 -73.53
N PRO A 105 -22.00 -8.92 -73.11
CA PRO A 105 -22.37 -8.72 -71.71
C PRO A 105 -23.11 -9.91 -71.09
N LEU A 106 -24.00 -10.56 -71.85
CA LEU A 106 -24.71 -11.76 -71.42
C LEU A 106 -23.76 -12.95 -71.21
N ARG A 107 -22.78 -13.17 -72.10
CA ARG A 107 -21.79 -14.24 -71.92
C ARG A 107 -20.91 -13.99 -70.70
N VAL A 108 -20.55 -12.73 -70.44
CA VAL A 108 -19.81 -12.34 -69.23
C VAL A 108 -20.64 -12.67 -67.98
N GLU A 109 -21.91 -12.29 -67.96
CA GLU A 109 -22.81 -12.63 -66.86
C GLU A 109 -22.93 -14.14 -66.64
N GLN A 110 -23.12 -14.92 -67.71
CA GLN A 110 -23.19 -16.38 -67.64
C GLN A 110 -21.89 -17.00 -67.09
N ALA A 111 -20.73 -16.53 -67.55
CA ALA A 111 -19.44 -16.99 -67.03
C ALA A 111 -19.26 -16.67 -65.54
N LEU A 112 -19.65 -15.46 -65.11
CA LEU A 112 -19.61 -15.05 -63.70
C LEU A 112 -20.60 -15.86 -62.85
N ASN A 113 -21.80 -16.14 -63.36
CA ASN A 113 -22.81 -17.00 -62.70
C ASN A 113 -22.31 -18.44 -62.55
N ALA A 114 -21.67 -19.00 -63.60
CA ALA A 114 -21.11 -20.34 -63.57
C ALA A 114 -20.01 -20.45 -62.50
N ALA A 115 -19.12 -19.44 -62.44
CA ALA A 115 -18.08 -19.30 -61.43
C ALA A 115 -18.61 -18.95 -60.01
N GLY A 116 -19.90 -18.64 -59.88
CA GLY A 116 -20.52 -18.30 -58.60
C GLY A 116 -20.07 -16.96 -58.01
N LEU A 117 -19.68 -16.01 -58.88
CA LEU A 117 -19.15 -14.68 -58.53
C LEU A 117 -20.15 -13.54 -58.79
N SER A 118 -21.35 -13.83 -59.30
CA SER A 118 -22.38 -12.82 -59.51
C SER A 118 -23.19 -12.55 -58.23
N GLY A 119 -24.03 -11.50 -58.27
CA GLY A 119 -24.94 -11.14 -57.17
C GLY A 119 -26.04 -12.17 -56.87
N TYR A 120 -26.07 -13.31 -57.58
CA TYR A 120 -27.00 -14.41 -57.36
C TYR A 120 -26.23 -15.65 -56.89
N ALA A 121 -25.85 -15.67 -55.61
CA ALA A 121 -25.34 -16.89 -54.99
C ALA A 121 -26.33 -18.04 -55.22
N LYS A 122 -25.83 -19.21 -55.64
CA LYS A 122 -26.68 -20.35 -56.01
C LYS A 122 -27.48 -20.81 -54.79
N ASN A 123 -28.79 -21.00 -54.92
CA ASN A 123 -29.62 -21.46 -53.80
C ASN A 123 -29.47 -22.97 -53.60
N ILE A 124 -29.16 -23.39 -52.38
CA ILE A 124 -29.21 -24.78 -51.92
C ILE A 124 -30.47 -24.91 -51.06
N ALA A 125 -31.53 -25.46 -51.67
CA ALA A 125 -32.85 -25.58 -51.05
C ALA A 125 -33.13 -26.97 -50.45
N SER A 126 -32.29 -27.97 -50.70
CA SER A 126 -32.39 -29.32 -50.12
C SER A 126 -31.09 -30.11 -50.33
N GLY A 127 -30.99 -31.30 -49.73
CA GLY A 127 -29.84 -32.20 -49.90
C GLY A 127 -28.81 -32.06 -48.78
N SER A 128 -27.54 -32.34 -49.07
CA SER A 128 -26.45 -32.24 -48.08
C SER A 128 -25.41 -31.21 -48.51
N LEU A 129 -24.97 -30.34 -47.60
CA LEU A 129 -23.86 -29.41 -47.88
C LEU A 129 -22.60 -30.12 -48.39
N GLN A 130 -22.35 -31.34 -47.89
CA GLN A 130 -21.20 -32.15 -48.27
C GLN A 130 -21.26 -32.69 -49.71
N THR A 131 -22.42 -32.60 -50.37
CA THR A 131 -22.59 -32.93 -51.80
C THR A 131 -22.39 -31.74 -52.73
N VAL A 132 -22.28 -30.52 -52.19
CA VAL A 132 -22.00 -29.31 -52.98
C VAL A 132 -20.54 -29.33 -53.41
N ARG A 133 -20.31 -29.59 -54.70
CA ARG A 133 -18.99 -29.72 -55.31
C ARG A 133 -18.54 -28.54 -56.17
N PRO A 134 -19.41 -27.85 -56.93
CA PRO A 134 -18.94 -26.74 -57.74
C PRO A 134 -18.42 -25.61 -56.85
N ASN A 135 -17.30 -25.01 -57.21
CA ASN A 135 -16.76 -23.86 -56.49
C ASN A 135 -17.72 -22.66 -56.62
N GLY A 136 -17.81 -21.84 -55.58
CA GLY A 136 -18.59 -20.61 -55.62
C GLY A 136 -19.30 -20.27 -54.31
N LEU A 137 -20.11 -19.22 -54.38
CA LEU A 137 -20.95 -18.74 -53.29
C LEU A 137 -22.38 -19.27 -53.42
N TYR A 138 -22.94 -19.71 -52.29
CA TYR A 138 -24.26 -20.31 -52.20
C TYR A 138 -25.07 -19.70 -51.06
N HIS A 139 -26.38 -19.56 -51.26
CA HIS A 139 -27.34 -19.35 -50.19
C HIS A 139 -27.85 -20.71 -49.71
N VAL A 140 -27.91 -20.90 -48.40
CA VAL A 140 -28.30 -22.17 -47.79
C VAL A 140 -29.61 -21.98 -47.03
N ASP A 141 -30.64 -22.69 -47.46
CA ASP A 141 -31.84 -22.91 -46.64
C ASP A 141 -31.62 -24.13 -45.75
N SER A 142 -31.01 -23.90 -44.60
CA SER A 142 -30.64 -24.97 -43.67
C SER A 142 -31.81 -25.79 -43.13
N SER A 143 -33.04 -25.25 -43.19
CA SER A 143 -34.20 -25.92 -42.63
C SER A 143 -34.50 -27.20 -43.42
N LEU A 144 -34.07 -27.23 -44.69
CA LEU A 144 -34.25 -28.32 -45.64
C LEU A 144 -32.93 -28.98 -46.07
N VAL A 145 -31.78 -28.44 -45.62
CA VAL A 145 -30.43 -28.92 -45.98
C VAL A 145 -29.76 -29.62 -44.80
N SER A 146 -29.24 -30.82 -45.05
CA SER A 146 -28.52 -31.65 -44.08
C SER A 146 -27.01 -31.37 -44.08
N GLY A 147 -26.34 -31.73 -42.99
CA GLY A 147 -24.90 -31.54 -42.85
C GLY A 147 -24.47 -30.09 -42.57
N THR A 148 -25.43 -29.18 -42.32
CA THR A 148 -25.11 -27.87 -41.72
C THR A 148 -24.72 -28.07 -40.25
N PRO A 149 -23.73 -27.32 -39.74
CA PRO A 149 -23.32 -27.41 -38.34
C PRO A 149 -24.41 -26.92 -37.38
N ASP A 150 -25.21 -25.94 -37.81
CA ASP A 150 -26.45 -25.49 -37.16
C ASP A 150 -27.55 -25.33 -38.21
N LYS A 151 -28.80 -25.62 -37.85
CA LYS A 151 -29.97 -25.50 -38.75
C LYS A 151 -30.50 -24.06 -38.80
N SER A 152 -29.73 -23.11 -39.33
CA SER A 152 -30.23 -21.76 -39.65
C SER A 152 -29.79 -21.26 -41.01
N ASN A 153 -30.49 -20.30 -41.61
CA ASN A 153 -30.15 -19.84 -42.95
C ASN A 153 -28.78 -19.15 -42.96
N GLY A 154 -28.08 -19.21 -44.09
CA GLY A 154 -26.75 -18.63 -44.19
C GLY A 154 -26.15 -18.67 -45.59
N MET A 155 -24.87 -18.35 -45.66
CA MET A 155 -24.08 -18.40 -46.89
C MET A 155 -23.03 -19.50 -46.79
N LEU A 156 -22.76 -20.17 -47.91
CA LEU A 156 -21.68 -21.15 -48.04
C LEU A 156 -20.73 -20.73 -49.16
N LEU A 157 -19.44 -20.68 -48.86
CA LEU A 157 -18.39 -20.68 -49.86
C LEU A 157 -17.85 -22.10 -50.01
N ALA A 158 -17.95 -22.66 -51.20
CA ALA A 158 -17.32 -23.92 -51.55
C ALA A 158 -16.09 -23.67 -52.41
N ASN A 159 -14.95 -24.24 -52.03
CA ASN A 159 -13.71 -24.13 -52.77
C ASN A 159 -12.93 -25.45 -52.74
N PHE A 160 -12.93 -26.15 -53.86
CA PHE A 160 -12.26 -27.42 -54.06
C PHE A 160 -11.15 -27.26 -55.09
N LEU A 161 -10.00 -27.84 -54.78
CA LEU A 161 -8.90 -28.03 -55.72
C LEU A 161 -9.17 -29.25 -56.61
N ASN A 162 -9.78 -30.29 -56.04
CA ASN A 162 -10.19 -31.53 -56.70
C ASN A 162 -11.13 -32.33 -55.77
N ASP A 163 -11.50 -33.55 -56.17
CA ASP A 163 -12.40 -34.44 -55.42
C ASP A 163 -11.82 -34.96 -54.09
N LYS A 164 -10.53 -34.74 -53.84
CA LYS A 164 -9.85 -35.14 -52.60
C LYS A 164 -9.59 -33.98 -51.65
N TRP A 165 -9.49 -32.75 -52.17
CA TRP A 165 -8.99 -31.59 -51.45
C TRP A 165 -9.86 -30.37 -51.68
N GLY A 166 -10.37 -29.81 -50.58
CA GLY A 166 -11.13 -28.57 -50.61
C GLY A 166 -11.60 -28.13 -49.23
N SER A 167 -12.33 -27.04 -49.20
CA SER A 167 -12.91 -26.45 -47.99
C SER A 167 -14.30 -25.89 -48.27
N GLN A 168 -15.12 -25.91 -47.24
CA GLN A 168 -16.38 -25.20 -47.20
C GLN A 168 -16.39 -24.27 -45.99
N VAL A 169 -16.74 -23.01 -46.20
CA VAL A 169 -16.96 -22.04 -45.13
C VAL A 169 -18.43 -21.67 -45.13
N TYR A 170 -19.07 -21.80 -43.98
CA TYR A 170 -20.49 -21.56 -43.79
C TYR A 170 -20.69 -20.41 -42.79
N TRP A 171 -21.26 -19.31 -43.27
CA TRP A 171 -21.62 -18.13 -42.48
C TRP A 171 -23.11 -18.17 -42.16
N MET A 172 -23.45 -18.47 -40.91
CA MET A 172 -24.82 -18.46 -40.43
C MET A 172 -25.32 -17.02 -40.26
N TRP A 173 -26.50 -16.69 -40.78
CA TRP A 173 -27.09 -15.37 -40.56
C TRP A 173 -27.43 -15.16 -39.09
N GLY A 174 -26.93 -14.07 -38.52
CA GLY A 174 -27.08 -13.78 -37.09
C GLY A 174 -26.42 -14.80 -36.17
N GLY A 175 -25.48 -15.61 -36.69
CA GLY A 175 -24.91 -16.76 -35.98
C GLY A 175 -23.39 -16.87 -36.09
N ALA A 176 -22.90 -18.09 -35.90
CA ALA A 176 -21.48 -18.43 -35.96
C ALA A 176 -20.98 -18.67 -37.40
N THR A 177 -19.67 -18.58 -37.58
CA THR A 177 -18.99 -19.02 -38.83
C THR A 177 -18.34 -20.36 -38.60
N TYR A 178 -18.47 -21.25 -39.57
CA TYR A 178 -17.95 -22.61 -39.53
C TYR A 178 -17.10 -22.91 -40.77
N GLU A 179 -16.08 -23.75 -40.62
CA GLU A 179 -15.29 -24.31 -41.73
C GLU A 179 -15.26 -25.83 -41.62
N GLN A 180 -15.38 -26.53 -42.74
CA GLN A 180 -15.00 -27.94 -42.83
C GLN A 180 -14.07 -28.15 -44.03
N ARG A 181 -13.23 -29.17 -43.96
CA ARG A 181 -12.26 -29.51 -45.01
C ARG A 181 -12.55 -30.89 -45.57
N LEU A 182 -12.35 -31.03 -46.88
CA LEU A 182 -12.24 -32.32 -47.54
C LEU A 182 -10.76 -32.67 -47.60
N GLN A 183 -10.36 -33.76 -46.94
CA GLN A 183 -8.98 -34.23 -46.89
C GLN A 183 -8.92 -35.67 -47.34
N ASP A 184 -8.16 -35.93 -48.41
CA ASP A 184 -8.09 -37.23 -49.09
C ASP A 184 -9.47 -37.85 -49.37
N GLY A 185 -10.43 -37.03 -49.79
CA GLY A 185 -11.81 -37.45 -50.10
C GLY A 185 -12.72 -37.64 -48.89
N ASN A 186 -12.21 -37.44 -47.66
CA ASN A 186 -12.98 -37.57 -46.42
C ASN A 186 -13.30 -36.20 -45.81
N TRP A 187 -14.57 -36.00 -45.47
CA TRP A 187 -15.02 -34.78 -44.81
C TRP A 187 -14.58 -34.76 -43.35
N GLN A 188 -13.85 -33.71 -42.98
CA GLN A 188 -13.54 -33.42 -41.59
C GLN A 188 -14.74 -32.80 -40.89
N PRO A 189 -14.85 -32.94 -39.56
CA PRO A 189 -15.89 -32.26 -38.79
C PRO A 189 -15.85 -30.74 -39.00
N TRP A 190 -17.02 -30.11 -38.89
CA TRP A 190 -17.11 -28.65 -38.86
C TRP A 190 -16.38 -28.07 -37.65
N VAL A 191 -15.51 -27.12 -37.91
CA VAL A 191 -14.81 -26.31 -36.91
C VAL A 191 -15.49 -24.95 -36.86
N LYS A 192 -15.92 -24.55 -35.65
CA LYS A 192 -16.46 -23.21 -35.40
C LYS A 192 -15.31 -22.20 -35.38
N LEU A 193 -15.28 -21.27 -36.33
CA LEU A 193 -14.26 -20.23 -36.45
C LEU A 193 -14.60 -18.98 -35.62
N LEU A 194 -15.87 -18.58 -35.63
CA LEU A 194 -16.38 -17.40 -34.94
C LEU A 194 -17.70 -17.75 -34.25
N LYS A 195 -17.85 -17.45 -32.96
CA LYS A 195 -19.13 -17.55 -32.25
C LYS A 195 -20.04 -16.38 -32.61
N THR A 196 -21.34 -16.53 -32.32
CA THR A 196 -22.31 -15.44 -32.45
C THR A 196 -21.95 -14.26 -31.53
N GLY A 197 -21.79 -13.05 -32.09
CA GLY A 197 -21.49 -11.82 -31.35
C GLY A 197 -19.99 -11.47 -31.25
N GLN A 198 -19.66 -10.39 -30.53
CA GLN A 198 -18.26 -10.01 -30.24
C GLN A 198 -17.64 -11.04 -29.28
N GLN A 199 -16.50 -11.62 -29.69
CA GLN A 199 -15.71 -12.52 -28.86
C GLN A 199 -15.15 -11.74 -27.67
N SER A 200 -15.34 -12.24 -26.44
CA SER A 200 -14.93 -11.53 -25.22
C SER A 200 -13.99 -12.34 -24.32
N THR A 201 -13.73 -13.61 -24.64
CA THR A 201 -12.80 -14.47 -23.90
C THR A 201 -11.78 -15.15 -24.81
N LEU A 202 -10.62 -15.54 -24.27
CA LEU A 202 -9.59 -16.31 -24.99
C LEU A 202 -10.13 -17.65 -25.53
N ALA A 203 -11.01 -18.30 -24.77
CA ALA A 203 -11.68 -19.53 -25.19
C ALA A 203 -12.58 -19.33 -26.43
N ASP A 204 -13.10 -18.11 -26.66
CA ASP A 204 -13.89 -17.79 -27.86
C ASP A 204 -13.06 -17.73 -29.14
N TYR A 205 -11.73 -17.69 -29.02
CA TYR A 205 -10.76 -17.81 -30.10
C TYR A 205 -10.17 -19.22 -30.24
N GLY A 206 -10.64 -20.19 -29.43
CA GLY A 206 -10.11 -21.55 -29.43
C GLY A 206 -8.78 -21.73 -28.68
N ILE A 207 -8.37 -20.72 -27.89
CA ILE A 207 -7.18 -20.79 -27.05
C ILE A 207 -7.57 -21.49 -25.73
N THR A 208 -7.11 -22.73 -25.56
CA THR A 208 -7.43 -23.57 -24.39
C THR A 208 -6.30 -23.65 -23.37
N ASP A 209 -5.09 -23.22 -23.74
CA ASP A 209 -3.86 -23.20 -22.93
C ASP A 209 -3.55 -21.83 -22.31
N GLY A 210 -4.39 -20.82 -22.56
CA GLY A 210 -4.28 -19.52 -21.94
C GLY A 210 -4.60 -19.58 -20.44
N ALA A 211 -3.70 -19.09 -19.60
CA ALA A 211 -3.95 -19.00 -18.16
C ALA A 211 -5.18 -18.13 -17.89
N SER A 212 -6.19 -18.69 -17.22
CA SER A 212 -7.38 -17.95 -16.84
C SER A 212 -7.07 -16.93 -15.74
N LYS A 213 -7.96 -15.96 -15.53
CA LYS A 213 -7.87 -15.05 -14.37
C LYS A 213 -7.79 -15.82 -13.05
N THR A 214 -8.46 -16.97 -12.96
CA THR A 214 -8.44 -17.86 -11.80
C THR A 214 -7.08 -18.55 -11.63
N ASP A 215 -6.48 -19.04 -12.72
CA ASP A 215 -5.15 -19.68 -12.68
C ASP A 215 -4.07 -18.69 -12.25
N LEU A 216 -4.12 -17.46 -12.78
CA LEU A 216 -3.22 -16.38 -12.41
C LEU A 216 -3.42 -15.97 -10.94
N GLN A 217 -4.67 -15.85 -10.47
CA GLN A 217 -4.96 -15.55 -9.07
C GLN A 217 -4.46 -16.66 -8.16
N LYS A 218 -4.61 -17.93 -8.56
CA LYS A 218 -4.11 -19.08 -7.81
C LYS A 218 -2.58 -19.07 -7.76
N ALA A 219 -1.89 -18.84 -8.88
CA ALA A 219 -0.43 -18.77 -8.91
C ALA A 219 0.13 -17.63 -8.05
N ILE A 220 -0.53 -16.46 -8.04
CA ILE A 220 -0.18 -15.35 -7.15
C ILE A 220 -0.41 -15.73 -5.69
N ASN A 221 -1.56 -16.32 -5.37
CA ASN A 221 -1.87 -16.77 -4.00
C ASN A 221 -0.88 -17.85 -3.54
N ASP A 222 -0.51 -18.78 -4.41
CA ASP A 222 0.46 -19.84 -4.14
C ASP A 222 1.87 -19.25 -3.95
N LEU A 223 2.26 -18.20 -4.68
CA LEU A 223 3.53 -17.49 -4.48
C LEU A 223 3.55 -16.72 -3.14
N VAL A 224 2.45 -16.04 -2.81
CA VAL A 224 2.29 -15.31 -1.55
C VAL A 224 2.26 -16.27 -0.36
N ALA A 225 1.56 -17.40 -0.48
CA ALA A 225 1.55 -18.47 0.52
C ALA A 225 2.90 -19.22 0.57
N GLY A 226 3.56 -19.33 -0.58
CA GLY A 226 4.89 -19.89 -0.80
C GLY A 226 6.04 -18.96 -0.40
N ALA A 227 5.77 -17.86 0.32
CA ALA A 227 6.77 -17.10 1.06
C ALA A 227 6.80 -17.49 2.56
N PRO A 228 7.12 -18.75 2.92
CA PRO A 228 6.99 -19.27 4.28
C PRO A 228 8.03 -18.71 5.27
N GLY A 229 8.98 -17.89 4.83
CA GLY A 229 9.91 -17.22 5.74
C GLY A 229 9.34 -15.89 6.23
N ALA A 230 9.32 -14.89 5.35
CA ALA A 230 9.05 -13.51 5.73
C ALA A 230 7.59 -13.24 6.13
N LEU A 231 6.60 -13.85 5.46
CA LEU A 231 5.19 -13.61 5.77
C LEU A 231 4.77 -14.34 7.05
N ASN A 232 5.27 -15.56 7.26
CA ASN A 232 5.10 -16.26 8.54
C ASN A 232 5.76 -15.47 9.67
N THR A 233 6.97 -14.93 9.46
CA THR A 233 7.62 -14.09 10.47
C THR A 233 6.81 -12.83 10.78
N LEU A 234 6.26 -12.14 9.76
CA LEU A 234 5.43 -10.94 9.98
C LEU A 234 4.10 -11.28 10.69
N GLN A 235 3.51 -12.43 10.38
CA GLN A 235 2.28 -12.90 11.05
C GLN A 235 2.55 -13.38 12.47
N GLU A 236 3.66 -14.08 12.72
CA GLU A 236 4.14 -14.47 14.04
C GLU A 236 4.48 -13.23 14.88
N LEU A 237 5.14 -12.23 14.30
CA LEU A 237 5.41 -10.96 14.97
C LEU A 237 4.11 -10.20 15.27
N ALA A 238 3.18 -10.10 14.31
CA ALA A 238 1.88 -9.45 14.53
C ALA A 238 1.08 -10.16 15.64
N ALA A 239 1.04 -11.50 15.62
CA ALA A 239 0.39 -12.30 16.64
C ALA A 239 1.07 -12.17 18.02
N ALA A 240 2.40 -12.18 18.07
CA ALA A 240 3.17 -11.99 19.30
C ALA A 240 2.96 -10.59 19.92
N LEU A 241 2.66 -9.59 19.08
CA LEU A 241 2.29 -8.23 19.50
C LEU A 241 0.78 -8.06 19.72
N GLY A 242 -0.01 -9.15 19.68
CA GLY A 242 -1.44 -9.17 19.99
C GLY A 242 -2.34 -8.64 18.87
N ASN A 243 -1.86 -8.57 17.62
CA ASN A 243 -2.55 -7.97 16.48
C ASN A 243 -3.05 -6.54 16.76
N ASP A 244 -2.32 -5.79 17.60
CA ASP A 244 -2.72 -4.45 18.03
C ASP A 244 -2.36 -3.40 16.97
N ALA A 245 -3.38 -2.90 16.27
CA ALA A 245 -3.24 -1.82 15.29
C ALA A 245 -2.66 -0.52 15.87
N ASN A 246 -2.71 -0.36 17.20
CA ASN A 246 -2.18 0.79 17.93
C ASN A 246 -1.05 0.39 18.88
N TYR A 247 -0.30 -0.69 18.59
CA TYR A 247 0.73 -1.24 19.47
C TYR A 247 1.64 -0.19 20.14
N ALA A 248 2.12 0.79 19.36
CA ALA A 248 2.95 1.87 19.88
C ALA A 248 2.22 2.71 20.96
N ALA A 249 0.94 3.04 20.74
CA ALA A 249 0.13 3.78 21.71
C ALA A 249 -0.22 2.92 22.93
N SER A 250 -0.51 1.63 22.74
CA SER A 250 -0.82 0.70 23.83
C SER A 250 0.37 0.46 24.76
N ILE A 251 1.56 0.21 24.19
CA ILE A 251 2.81 0.11 24.97
C ILE A 251 3.12 1.43 25.64
N THR A 252 3.01 2.56 24.93
CA THR A 252 3.22 3.88 25.54
C THR A 252 2.29 4.09 26.73
N LYS A 253 1.01 3.73 26.62
CA LYS A 253 0.03 3.82 27.71
C LYS A 253 0.36 2.88 28.88
N GLN A 254 0.74 1.62 28.62
CA GLN A 254 1.17 0.70 29.67
C GLN A 254 2.43 1.18 30.38
N LEU A 255 3.37 1.76 29.64
CA LEU A 255 4.60 2.33 30.18
C LEU A 255 4.31 3.60 30.98
N SER A 256 3.43 4.48 30.49
CA SER A 256 2.93 5.64 31.24
C SER A 256 2.24 5.23 32.54
N ASN A 257 1.38 4.21 32.51
CA ASN A 257 0.72 3.70 33.71
C ASN A 257 1.71 3.10 34.74
N LYS A 258 2.86 2.56 34.29
CA LYS A 258 3.95 2.12 35.18
C LYS A 258 4.87 3.26 35.61
N ALA A 259 4.98 4.32 34.81
CA ALA A 259 5.80 5.50 35.07
C ALA A 259 5.09 6.56 35.92
N ASP A 260 3.76 6.48 36.06
CA ASP A 260 2.98 7.36 36.93
C ASP A 260 3.30 7.07 38.41
N LYS A 261 4.37 7.73 38.86
CA LYS A 261 4.78 8.10 40.21
C LYS A 261 3.78 7.71 41.30
N ALA A 262 3.92 6.49 41.80
CA ALA A 262 3.58 6.25 43.19
C ALA A 262 4.40 7.21 44.06
N THR A 263 3.75 8.08 44.83
CA THR A 263 4.43 8.99 45.76
C THR A 263 4.76 8.30 47.09
N THR A 264 4.43 7.02 47.22
CA THR A 264 4.62 6.22 48.44
C THR A 264 5.26 4.87 48.11
N LEU A 265 6.01 4.31 49.05
CA LEU A 265 6.61 2.97 48.94
C LEU A 265 5.53 1.90 48.67
N ALA A 266 4.35 2.05 49.30
CA ALA A 266 3.21 1.17 49.08
C ALA A 266 2.68 1.22 47.64
N GLY A 267 2.68 2.41 47.00
CA GLY A 267 2.31 2.52 45.60
C GLY A 267 3.32 1.89 44.64
N TYR A 268 4.57 1.69 45.08
CA TYR A 268 5.57 0.88 44.38
C TYR A 268 5.47 -0.62 44.69
N GLY A 269 4.51 -1.06 45.51
CA GLY A 269 4.36 -2.46 45.92
C GLY A 269 5.35 -2.94 46.98
N ILE A 270 6.09 -2.02 47.62
CA ILE A 270 7.00 -2.32 48.71
C ILE A 270 6.18 -2.35 50.00
N ALA A 271 5.86 -3.56 50.47
CA ALA A 271 4.97 -3.79 51.61
C ALA A 271 5.70 -3.96 52.95
N ASP A 272 7.02 -4.10 52.93
CA ASP A 272 7.90 -4.35 54.08
C ASP A 272 8.66 -3.10 54.56
N GLY A 273 8.44 -1.94 53.91
CA GLY A 273 9.04 -0.67 54.31
C GLY A 273 8.40 -0.10 55.58
N ALA A 274 9.22 0.26 56.58
CA ALA A 274 8.74 0.96 57.77
C ALA A 274 8.22 2.37 57.43
N THR A 275 6.98 2.66 57.81
CA THR A 275 6.38 4.00 57.62
C THR A 275 6.96 5.01 58.62
N VAL A 276 6.91 6.31 58.27
CA VAL A 276 7.32 7.40 59.17
C VAL A 276 6.61 7.31 60.53
N THR A 277 5.32 6.92 60.54
CA THR A 277 4.55 6.70 61.76
C THR A 277 5.11 5.57 62.62
N GLN A 278 5.46 4.42 62.00
CA GLN A 278 6.03 3.29 62.72
C GLN A 278 7.42 3.61 63.29
N VAL A 279 8.24 4.34 62.53
CA VAL A 279 9.57 4.79 63.00
C VAL A 279 9.43 5.77 64.17
N ASN A 280 8.51 6.74 64.10
CA ASN A 280 8.28 7.69 65.19
C ASN A 280 7.68 7.03 66.44
N ALA A 281 6.86 5.98 66.28
CA ALA A 281 6.31 5.23 67.42
C ALA A 281 7.37 4.40 68.14
N ALA A 282 8.40 3.92 67.44
CA ALA A 282 9.47 3.11 68.04
C ALA A 282 10.41 3.93 68.94
N ALA A 283 10.62 5.21 68.63
CA ALA A 283 11.38 6.15 69.45
C ALA A 283 10.78 7.57 69.31
N PRO A 284 9.75 7.91 70.10
CA PRO A 284 9.10 9.20 70.03
C PRO A 284 10.01 10.32 70.54
N ALA A 285 9.85 11.54 70.00
CA ALA A 285 10.55 12.71 70.51
C ALA A 285 10.26 12.90 72.01
N GLY A 286 11.28 13.26 72.79
CA GLY A 286 11.23 13.33 74.25
C GLY A 286 11.62 12.04 74.97
N MET A 287 11.73 10.91 74.26
CA MET A 287 12.26 9.67 74.82
C MET A 287 13.71 9.87 75.27
N VAL A 288 14.04 9.44 76.49
CA VAL A 288 15.41 9.38 77.00
C VAL A 288 15.94 7.95 76.87
N ALA A 289 17.16 7.82 76.36
CA ALA A 289 17.88 6.55 76.27
C ALA A 289 19.34 6.71 76.73
N TYR A 290 19.92 5.59 77.16
CA TYR A 290 21.30 5.51 77.63
C TYR A 290 22.16 4.76 76.62
N PHE A 291 23.22 5.41 76.14
CA PHE A 291 24.12 4.87 75.14
C PHE A 291 25.49 4.54 75.74
N ALA A 292 26.07 3.40 75.37
CA ALA A 292 27.41 3.00 75.80
C ALA A 292 28.55 3.72 75.06
N MET A 293 28.22 4.60 74.11
CA MET A 293 29.16 5.41 73.35
C MET A 293 29.23 6.85 73.88
N LYS A 294 30.31 7.57 73.55
CA LYS A 294 30.60 8.91 74.09
C LYS A 294 29.91 10.08 73.35
N ASP A 295 29.47 9.86 72.11
CA ASP A 295 28.83 10.89 71.27
C ASP A 295 27.37 10.52 71.02
N ALA A 296 26.49 11.52 70.90
CA ALA A 296 25.07 11.28 70.62
C ALA A 296 24.90 10.72 69.18
N PRO A 297 24.05 9.68 68.98
CA PRO A 297 23.73 9.21 67.65
C PRO A 297 22.89 10.22 66.88
N ALA A 298 22.87 10.11 65.55
CA ALA A 298 22.00 10.93 64.71
C ALA A 298 20.53 10.80 65.14
N GLY A 299 19.83 11.93 65.25
CA GLY A 299 18.44 11.98 65.73
C GLY A 299 18.30 12.09 67.26
N TRP A 300 19.41 12.19 68.00
CA TRP A 300 19.42 12.34 69.46
C TRP A 300 20.30 13.53 69.88
N LEU A 301 19.95 14.16 71.01
CA LEU A 301 20.74 15.19 71.67
C LEU A 301 21.23 14.69 73.03
N ILE A 302 22.41 15.07 73.47
CA ILE A 302 22.88 14.76 74.82
C ILE A 302 21.98 15.51 75.82
N ALA A 303 21.54 14.82 76.88
CA ALA A 303 20.77 15.40 77.96
C ALA A 303 21.71 16.10 78.97
N ASP A 304 22.31 17.22 78.56
CA ASP A 304 23.31 17.97 79.33
C ASP A 304 22.83 19.33 79.85
N GLY A 305 21.52 19.59 79.79
CA GLY A 305 20.95 20.84 80.29
C GLY A 305 21.08 22.05 79.34
N ARG A 306 21.71 21.90 78.17
CA ARG A 306 21.87 23.03 77.24
C ARG A 306 20.52 23.53 76.72
N THR A 307 20.49 24.80 76.33
CA THR A 307 19.36 25.41 75.62
C THR A 307 19.48 25.15 74.11
N VAL A 308 18.38 24.78 73.45
CA VAL A 308 18.31 24.52 72.01
C VAL A 308 17.16 25.29 71.34
N ALA A 309 17.23 25.45 70.01
CA ALA A 309 16.23 26.19 69.23
C ALA A 309 14.97 25.36 68.95
N ARG A 310 13.78 25.94 69.19
CA ARG A 310 12.47 25.32 68.89
C ARG A 310 12.29 25.05 67.41
N LYS A 311 12.86 25.92 66.55
CA LYS A 311 12.86 25.78 65.09
C LYS A 311 13.52 24.48 64.64
N ASP A 312 14.63 24.12 65.26
CA ASP A 312 15.44 22.98 64.83
C ASP A 312 14.90 21.67 65.41
N TYR A 313 14.19 21.74 66.56
CA TYR A 313 13.67 20.59 67.28
C TYR A 313 12.18 20.75 67.67
N PRO A 314 11.25 20.94 66.70
CA PRO A 314 9.86 21.25 66.98
C PRO A 314 9.10 20.09 67.62
N ALA A 315 9.38 18.84 67.22
CA ALA A 315 8.75 17.66 67.80
C ALA A 315 9.19 17.45 69.26
N LEU A 316 10.46 17.68 69.55
CA LEU A 316 10.97 17.64 70.92
C LEU A 316 10.34 18.72 71.81
N PHE A 317 10.26 19.96 71.33
CA PHE A 317 9.59 21.02 72.07
C PHE A 317 8.12 20.71 72.33
N ALA A 318 7.41 20.13 71.35
CA ALA A 318 6.04 19.68 71.54
C ALA A 318 5.92 18.60 72.64
N ALA A 319 6.93 17.74 72.77
CA ALA A 319 6.95 16.65 73.75
C ALA A 319 7.29 17.12 75.19
N ILE A 320 8.28 18.00 75.36
CA ILE A 320 8.78 18.36 76.70
C ILE A 320 8.55 19.82 77.11
N GLY A 321 8.18 20.69 76.16
CA GLY A 321 7.96 22.11 76.40
C GLY A 321 9.15 22.81 77.07
N GLY A 322 8.86 23.67 78.03
CA GLY A 322 9.85 24.34 78.88
C GLY A 322 10.17 23.60 80.19
N LEU A 323 9.81 22.32 80.32
CA LEU A 323 9.90 21.58 81.58
C LEU A 323 11.30 21.62 82.22
N TYR A 324 12.34 21.59 81.39
CA TYR A 324 13.74 21.61 81.82
C TYR A 324 14.43 22.97 81.62
N GLY A 325 13.63 24.03 81.42
CA GLY A 325 14.10 25.39 81.21
C GLY A 325 13.32 26.07 80.09
N ASN A 326 12.87 27.30 80.34
CA ASN A 326 12.09 28.06 79.36
C ASN A 326 12.94 28.66 78.22
N GLY A 327 14.26 28.53 78.28
CA GLY A 327 15.18 29.23 77.39
C GLY A 327 14.96 30.75 77.47
N ASP A 328 14.84 31.38 76.31
CA ASP A 328 14.46 32.79 76.12
C ASP A 328 12.94 33.05 76.21
N GLY A 329 12.13 32.03 76.49
CA GLY A 329 10.67 32.13 76.54
C GLY A 329 9.97 32.11 75.18
N SER A 330 10.69 32.19 74.05
CA SER A 330 10.10 32.37 72.72
C SER A 330 10.65 31.40 71.67
N THR A 331 11.96 31.44 71.41
CA THR A 331 12.57 30.70 70.30
C THR A 331 13.39 29.50 70.73
N THR A 332 13.62 29.34 72.04
CA THR A 332 14.46 28.28 72.61
C THR A 332 13.78 27.57 73.80
N PHE A 333 14.35 26.44 74.21
CA PHE A 333 13.95 25.67 75.39
C PHE A 333 15.14 24.85 75.94
N GLY A 334 15.09 24.48 77.22
CA GLY A 334 16.13 23.71 77.90
C GLY A 334 15.94 22.20 77.74
N LEU A 335 17.04 21.49 77.57
CA LEU A 335 17.08 20.02 77.67
C LEU A 335 17.19 19.58 79.15
N PRO A 336 16.80 18.35 79.50
CA PRO A 336 17.15 17.80 80.81
C PRO A 336 18.67 17.74 80.97
N ASN A 337 19.16 17.96 82.19
CA ASN A 337 20.54 17.65 82.57
C ASN A 337 20.55 16.36 83.38
N LEU A 338 20.92 15.25 82.73
CA LEU A 338 21.00 13.92 83.34
C LEU A 338 22.46 13.46 83.51
N CYS A 339 23.43 14.34 83.25
CA CYS A 339 24.84 14.03 83.41
C CYS A 339 25.18 13.82 84.89
N GLY A 340 25.58 12.59 85.25
CA GLY A 340 25.92 12.24 86.64
C GLY A 340 24.71 11.94 87.53
N GLU A 341 23.50 11.98 86.98
CA GLU A 341 22.26 11.82 87.73
C GLU A 341 21.79 10.36 87.77
N PHE A 342 21.15 10.00 88.88
CA PHE A 342 20.36 8.78 88.99
C PHE A 342 18.91 9.05 88.67
N ILE A 343 18.30 8.20 87.85
CA ILE A 343 16.89 8.34 87.50
C ILE A 343 16.01 7.59 88.48
N ARG A 344 14.92 8.25 88.86
CA ARG A 344 13.79 7.67 89.59
C ARG A 344 12.52 7.78 88.74
N GLY A 345 11.58 6.87 88.96
CA GLY A 345 10.23 7.02 88.41
C GLY A 345 9.53 8.21 89.06
N TRP A 346 8.83 9.02 88.27
CA TRP A 346 7.96 10.05 88.80
C TRP A 346 6.74 9.40 89.47
N ASP A 347 6.40 9.81 90.68
CA ASP A 347 5.31 9.22 91.47
C ASP A 347 3.98 9.22 90.73
N ASN A 348 3.70 10.27 89.96
CA ASN A 348 2.50 10.43 89.13
C ASN A 348 1.19 10.01 89.83
N GLY A 349 1.05 10.35 91.11
CA GLY A 349 -0.15 10.08 91.90
C GLY A 349 -0.21 8.73 92.59
N ARG A 350 0.89 7.95 92.60
CA ARG A 350 0.97 6.66 93.31
C ARG A 350 0.98 6.82 94.84
N GLY A 351 1.47 7.94 95.37
CA GLY A 351 1.43 8.22 96.81
C GLY A 351 2.71 7.86 97.58
N VAL A 352 3.79 7.47 96.91
CA VAL A 352 5.06 7.05 97.55
C VAL A 352 6.07 8.21 97.63
N ASP A 353 6.12 9.08 96.61
CA ASP A 353 7.01 10.25 96.56
C ASP A 353 6.24 11.51 96.12
N THR A 354 5.20 11.87 96.89
CA THR A 354 4.19 12.90 96.53
C THR A 354 4.69 14.34 96.52
N GLY A 355 5.86 14.62 97.10
CA GLY A 355 6.44 15.96 97.19
C GLY A 355 7.30 16.37 96.00
N ARG A 356 7.26 15.61 94.89
CA ARG A 356 8.23 15.72 93.79
C ARG A 356 7.53 15.79 92.43
N ALA A 357 7.85 16.84 91.66
CA ALA A 357 7.34 17.03 90.31
C ALA A 357 8.20 16.28 89.28
N ILE A 358 7.63 16.01 88.10
CA ILE A 358 8.42 15.51 86.96
C ILE A 358 9.56 16.47 86.65
N GLY A 359 10.75 15.93 86.37
CA GLY A 359 11.96 16.71 86.13
C GLY A 359 12.59 17.38 87.37
N SER A 360 12.02 17.19 88.57
CA SER A 360 12.64 17.70 89.80
C SER A 360 13.85 16.88 90.23
N SER A 361 14.97 17.57 90.46
CA SER A 361 16.17 16.98 91.06
C SER A 361 15.93 16.65 92.54
N GLN A 362 16.64 15.64 93.04
CA GLN A 362 16.71 15.29 94.44
C GLN A 362 18.17 15.06 94.81
N ILE A 363 18.61 15.68 95.90
CA ILE A 363 19.93 15.40 96.46
C ILE A 363 20.03 13.94 96.91
N SER A 364 21.25 13.41 96.95
CA SER A 364 21.53 12.07 97.45
C SER A 364 21.07 11.88 98.90
N THR A 365 20.73 10.64 99.27
CA THR A 365 20.50 10.29 100.67
C THR A 365 21.76 10.53 101.48
N GLN A 366 21.61 11.17 102.64
CA GLN A 366 22.72 11.47 103.53
C GLN A 366 22.80 10.41 104.62
N LEU A 367 24.01 9.90 104.83
CA LEU A 367 24.34 9.01 105.91
C LEU A 367 25.26 9.75 106.88
N LEU A 368 24.86 9.77 108.15
CA LEU A 368 25.78 10.12 109.23
C LEU A 368 26.74 8.96 109.42
N VAL A 369 28.02 9.24 109.36
CA VAL A 369 29.06 8.28 109.68
C VAL A 369 29.87 8.85 110.83
N ASP A 370 29.97 8.09 111.91
CA ASP A 370 30.89 8.38 112.99
C ASP A 370 32.22 7.67 112.69
N ASN A 371 33.32 8.42 112.78
CA ASN A 371 34.66 7.90 112.57
C ASN A 371 35.67 8.47 113.58
N ASP A 372 35.20 9.06 114.69
CA ASP A 372 36.09 9.66 115.69
C ASP A 372 36.37 8.73 116.89
N GLY A 373 35.72 7.56 116.96
CA GLY A 373 35.94 6.55 117.99
C GLY A 373 35.23 6.84 119.32
N LEU A 374 34.34 7.82 119.39
CA LEU A 374 33.53 8.15 120.56
C LEU A 374 32.15 7.46 120.49
N GLN A 375 31.52 7.20 121.64
CA GLN A 375 30.18 6.57 121.71
C GLN A 375 29.08 7.62 121.87
N THR A 376 28.91 8.52 120.90
CA THR A 376 27.85 9.54 120.94
C THR A 376 26.83 9.34 119.81
N VAL A 377 25.54 9.50 120.14
CA VAL A 377 24.44 9.50 119.16
C VAL A 377 24.25 10.94 118.69
N GLY A 378 24.51 11.21 117.41
CA GLY A 378 24.29 12.52 116.78
C GLY A 378 22.90 12.66 116.16
N ALA A 379 22.28 13.84 116.30
CA ALA A 379 21.02 14.21 115.63
C ALA A 379 21.23 15.43 114.71
N ILE A 380 20.59 15.47 113.54
CA ILE A 380 20.70 16.58 112.57
C ILE A 380 19.67 17.67 112.90
N ASP A 381 20.10 18.93 112.99
CA ASP A 381 19.27 20.14 113.09
C ASP A 381 19.48 21.03 111.84
N TRP A 382 18.39 21.42 111.16
CA TRP A 382 18.43 22.09 109.85
C TRP A 382 18.44 23.63 109.93
N SER A 383 19.19 24.14 110.92
CA SER A 383 19.29 25.53 111.37
C SER A 383 19.83 26.58 110.38
N SER A 384 21.11 26.44 110.03
CA SER A 384 21.95 27.50 109.42
C SER A 384 23.36 26.96 109.16
N ASN A 385 23.87 26.98 107.91
CA ASN A 385 25.31 27.03 107.49
C ASN A 385 25.57 26.63 106.01
N ASN A 386 26.82 26.84 105.55
CA ASN A 386 27.33 26.79 104.17
C ASN A 386 27.65 25.36 103.67
N LEU A 387 26.75 24.79 102.87
CA LEU A 387 26.77 23.41 102.37
C LEU A 387 28.02 23.06 101.51
N SER A 388 28.56 23.98 100.72
CA SER A 388 29.62 23.65 99.75
C SER A 388 30.93 23.18 100.39
N ALA A 389 31.25 23.66 101.59
CA ALA A 389 32.43 23.25 102.36
C ALA A 389 32.33 21.81 102.90
N LEU A 390 31.13 21.23 102.93
CA LEU A 390 30.84 19.89 103.42
C LEU A 390 30.81 18.82 102.31
N GLY A 391 31.14 19.18 101.06
CA GLY A 391 31.04 18.28 99.90
C GLY A 391 29.60 18.03 99.42
N TYR A 392 28.66 18.92 99.78
CA TYR A 392 27.28 18.89 99.28
C TYR A 392 27.21 19.27 97.80
N GLU A 393 26.25 18.67 97.09
CA GLU A 393 25.86 19.14 95.77
C GLU A 393 25.18 20.52 95.90
N PRO A 394 25.56 21.53 95.09
CA PRO A 394 25.03 22.90 95.20
C PRO A 394 23.54 23.02 94.81
N ALA A 395 22.92 21.94 94.34
CA ALA A 395 21.51 21.89 93.95
C ALA A 395 20.62 21.70 95.20
N GLN A 396 20.12 22.83 95.72
CA GLN A 396 19.16 23.01 96.82
C GLN A 396 19.80 23.19 98.21
N ALA A 397 19.87 24.46 98.60
CA ALA A 397 20.39 24.93 99.88
C ALA A 397 19.38 24.66 101.02
N ASN A 398 19.53 23.54 101.73
CA ASN A 398 18.96 23.39 103.06
C ASN A 398 20.10 23.02 104.04
N ALA A 399 20.27 23.84 105.08
CA ALA A 399 21.38 23.82 106.05
C ALA A 399 21.32 22.64 107.02
N ALA A 400 22.46 22.14 107.53
CA ALA A 400 22.50 21.10 108.57
C ALA A 400 23.63 21.34 109.61
N ASN A 401 23.33 21.18 110.90
CA ASN A 401 24.27 21.07 112.03
C ASN A 401 24.01 19.75 112.80
N LEU A 402 25.00 19.25 113.55
CA LEU A 402 24.88 18.05 114.38
C LEU A 402 24.81 18.43 115.87
N HIS A 403 23.80 17.94 116.58
CA HIS A 403 23.72 18.01 118.05
C HIS A 403 24.15 16.67 118.66
N PHE A 404 25.13 16.70 119.57
CA PHE A 404 25.57 15.55 120.35
C PHE A 404 24.96 15.61 121.74
N ILE A 405 24.22 14.56 122.14
CA ILE A 405 23.68 14.46 123.50
C ILE A 405 24.76 13.84 124.41
N ASN A 406 25.76 14.63 124.79
CA ASN A 406 26.47 14.60 126.10
C ASN A 406 27.71 15.52 126.13
N SER A 407 27.55 16.80 125.77
CA SER A 407 28.53 17.82 126.14
C SER A 407 27.84 19.17 126.19
N THR A 408 27.80 19.80 127.35
CA THR A 408 27.31 21.18 127.56
C THR A 408 28.22 22.24 126.92
N THR A 409 29.03 21.89 125.92
CA THR A 409 29.86 22.82 125.16
C THR A 409 30.31 22.17 123.85
N ILE A 410 30.34 22.97 122.78
CA ILE A 410 30.92 22.73 121.44
C ILE A 410 29.89 22.36 120.35
N SER A 411 29.40 23.42 119.69
CA SER A 411 29.12 23.44 118.26
C SER A 411 30.45 23.29 117.51
N ASN A 412 30.85 22.07 117.19
CA ASN A 412 31.94 21.86 116.22
C ASN A 412 31.32 21.96 114.82
N PRO A 413 31.88 22.75 113.90
CA PRO A 413 31.44 22.71 112.52
C PRO A 413 31.64 21.27 112.03
N ALA A 414 30.57 20.63 111.58
CA ALA A 414 30.72 19.41 110.81
C ALA A 414 31.69 19.73 109.66
N ASP A 415 32.63 18.84 109.40
CA ASP A 415 33.43 18.85 108.18
C ASP A 415 33.08 17.58 107.38
N SER A 416 33.74 17.38 106.24
CA SER A 416 33.52 16.22 105.37
C SER A 416 33.75 14.84 106.03
N SER A 417 34.20 14.78 107.29
CA SER A 417 34.51 13.53 108.00
C SER A 417 33.27 12.82 108.55
N PHE A 418 32.15 13.53 108.78
CA PHE A 418 30.99 13.00 109.52
C PHE A 418 29.73 12.72 108.66
N ILE A 419 29.66 13.28 107.45
CA ILE A 419 28.50 13.14 106.57
C ILE A 419 28.97 12.61 105.23
N ARG A 420 28.36 11.51 104.77
CA ARG A 420 28.57 10.97 103.43
C ARG A 420 27.27 10.93 102.65
N SER A 421 27.36 11.34 101.39
CA SER A 421 26.30 11.15 100.40
C SER A 421 26.36 9.73 99.85
N ILE A 422 25.28 8.96 100.00
CA ILE A 422 25.18 7.63 99.43
C ILE A 422 24.28 7.65 98.18
N ARG A 423 24.75 6.96 97.14
CA ARG A 423 23.99 6.68 95.92
C ARG A 423 24.17 5.18 95.61
N PRO A 424 23.25 4.55 94.86
CA PRO A 424 23.45 3.17 94.40
C PRO A 424 24.80 3.01 93.68
N ARG A 425 25.37 1.79 93.63
CA ARG A 425 26.52 1.56 92.73
C ARG A 425 26.05 1.63 91.29
N ASN A 426 26.78 2.32 90.41
CA ASN A 426 26.40 2.50 89.02
C ASN A 426 27.60 2.56 88.07
N ILE A 427 27.29 2.47 86.78
CA ILE A 427 28.19 2.73 85.65
C ILE A 427 27.53 3.84 84.82
N ALA A 428 28.30 4.84 84.41
CA ALA A 428 27.81 5.94 83.60
C ALA A 428 27.66 5.53 82.12
N LEU A 429 26.48 5.79 81.57
CA LEU A 429 26.18 5.73 80.13
C LEU A 429 25.76 7.12 79.66
N LEU A 430 25.96 7.44 78.39
CA LEU A 430 25.57 8.74 77.83
C LEU A 430 24.04 8.83 77.75
N ALA A 431 23.45 9.69 78.56
CA ALA A 431 22.04 10.01 78.47
C ALA A 431 21.78 10.92 77.26
N CYS A 432 20.90 10.49 76.38
CA CYS A 432 20.43 11.31 75.26
C CYS A 432 18.91 11.34 75.18
N ILE A 433 18.38 12.40 74.59
CA ILE A 433 16.97 12.62 74.33
C ILE A 433 16.70 12.66 72.81
N LYS A 434 15.68 11.93 72.37
CA LYS A 434 15.27 11.86 70.97
C LYS A 434 14.61 13.18 70.56
N TYR A 435 15.00 13.76 69.42
CA TYR A 435 14.36 14.96 68.87
C TYR A 435 13.51 14.71 67.61
#